data_AF-A0AAW6NH62-F1
#
_entry.id   AF-A0AAW6NH62-F1
#
_cell.length_a   1.000
_cell.length_b   1.000
_cell.length_c   1.000
_cell.angle_alpha   90.00
_cell.angle_beta   90.00
_cell.angle_gamma   90.00
#
_symmetry.space_group_name_H-M   'P 1'
#
loop_
_entity.id
_entity.type
_entity.pdbx_description
1 polymer ?
#
loop_
_entity_poly.entity_id
_entity_poly.type
_entity_poly.pdbx_seq_one_letter_code
_entity_poly.pdbx_strand_id
1 'polypeptide(L)' 'MYKKILMPVDVFEMDLSDKAVRHAVNLAKAEGATITLVNILPNSSRSLLRGFNADIKKFEEYMTA' A
#
# COMPACT_ATOMS: atom_id res chain seq x y z
N MET A 1 0.55 13.52 17.17
CA MET A 1 0.22 12.20 17.72
C MET A 1 -0.88 11.58 16.87
N TYR A 2 -0.56 10.52 16.14
CA TYR A 2 -1.49 9.74 15.34
C TYR A 2 -2.41 8.94 16.25
N LYS A 3 -3.72 9.03 16.02
CA LYS A 3 -4.73 8.25 16.77
C LYS A 3 -5.26 7.06 15.96
N LYS A 4 -5.28 7.20 14.64
CA LYS A 4 -5.78 6.22 13.68
C LYS A 4 -4.83 6.19 12.49
N ILE A 5 -4.31 5.01 12.18
CA ILE A 5 -3.41 4.75 11.05
C ILE A 5 -4.18 3.91 10.04
N LEU A 6 -4.32 4.42 8.81
CA LEU A 6 -4.82 3.65 7.68
C LEU A 6 -3.62 3.05 6.95
N MET A 7 -3.57 1.74 6.83
CA MET A 7 -2.45 1.04 6.22
C MET A 7 -2.94 0.20 5.02
N PRO A 8 -2.53 0.54 3.79
CA PRO A 8 -2.84 -0.23 2.60
C PRO A 8 -1.98 -1.50 2.49
N VAL A 9 -2.61 -2.65 2.36
CA VAL A 9 -1.97 -3.98 2.18
C VAL A 9 -2.33 -4.53 0.81
N ASP A 10 -1.32 -5.04 0.11
CA ASP A 10 -1.53 -5.83 -1.10
C ASP A 10 -1.32 -7.31 -0.79
N VAL A 11 -2.39 -8.09 -0.93
CA VAL A 11 -2.39 -9.54 -0.70
C VAL A 11 -1.57 -10.32 -1.74
N PHE A 12 -1.26 -9.72 -2.88
CA PHE A 12 -0.45 -10.33 -3.93
C PHE A 12 1.05 -10.02 -3.78
N GLU A 13 1.40 -8.98 -3.02
CA GLU A 13 2.78 -8.56 -2.75
C GLU A 13 3.05 -8.48 -1.24
N MET A 14 2.98 -9.65 -0.59
CA MET A 14 3.16 -9.77 0.85
C MET A 14 4.57 -9.41 1.33
N ASP A 15 5.60 -9.61 0.51
CA ASP A 15 7.00 -9.31 0.89
C ASP A 15 7.24 -7.81 1.12
N LEU A 16 6.57 -6.96 0.33
CA LEU A 16 6.61 -5.50 0.49
C LEU A 16 5.66 -5.07 1.63
N SER A 17 4.45 -5.64 1.63
CA SER A 17 3.42 -5.34 2.62
C SER A 17 3.87 -5.66 4.05
N ASP A 18 4.58 -6.77 4.29
CA ASP A 18 5.02 -7.17 5.63
C ASP A 18 5.97 -6.12 6.26
N LYS A 19 6.88 -5.55 5.45
CA LYS A 19 7.79 -4.48 5.92
C LYS A 19 7.01 -3.23 6.35
N ALA A 20 6.03 -2.82 5.55
CA ALA A 20 5.21 -1.65 5.84
C ALA A 20 4.29 -1.88 7.05
N VAL A 21 3.71 -3.08 7.19
CA VAL A 21 2.88 -3.46 8.35
C VAL A 21 3.70 -3.45 9.64
N ARG A 22 4.91 -4.01 9.64
CA ARG A 22 5.80 -3.96 10.81
C ARG A 22 6.10 -2.53 11.25
N HIS A 23 6.36 -1.64 10.29
CA HIS A 23 6.62 -0.24 10.60
C HIS A 23 5.36 0.45 11.17
N ALA A 24 4.20 0.24 10.56
CA ALA A 24 2.92 0.76 11.06
C ALA A 24 2.62 0.27 12.49
N VAL A 25 2.88 -1.01 12.79
CA VAL A 25 2.73 -1.58 14.14
C VAL A 25 3.64 -0.91 15.15
N ASN A 26 4.91 -0.66 14.79
CA ASN A 26 5.83 0.03 15.68
C ASN A 26 5.37 1.47 15.97
N LEU A 27 4.92 2.19 14.94
CA LEU A 27 4.38 3.55 15.07
C LEU A 27 3.12 3.57 15.94
N ALA A 28 2.19 2.63 15.73
CA ALA A 28 0.97 2.54 16.51
C ALA A 28 1.23 2.23 17.99
N LYS A 29 2.18 1.36 18.29
CA LYS A 29 2.57 1.04 19.67
C LYS A 29 3.19 2.25 20.37
N ALA A 30 4.06 2.99 19.68
CA ALA A 30 4.70 4.19 20.23
C ALA A 30 3.68 5.28 20.56
N GLU A 31 2.58 5.36 19.80
CA GLU A 31 1.59 6.43 19.93
C GLU A 31 0.25 6.01 20.54
N GLY A 32 0.08 4.73 20.89
CA GLY A 32 -1.20 4.19 21.35
C GLY A 32 -2.31 4.28 20.29
N ALA A 33 -1.94 4.25 19.01
CA ALA A 33 -2.85 4.43 17.88
C ALA A 33 -3.51 3.11 17.46
N THR A 34 -4.68 3.18 16.82
CA THR A 34 -5.31 2.03 16.18
C THR A 34 -4.90 1.94 14.71
N ILE A 35 -4.59 0.75 14.22
CA ILE A 35 -4.32 0.50 12.79
C ILE A 35 -5.55 -0.13 12.13
N THR A 36 -5.92 0.36 10.96
CA THR A 36 -6.89 -0.27 10.05
C THR A 36 -6.17 -0.69 8.78
N LEU A 37 -6.23 -1.99 8.47
CA LEU A 37 -5.67 -2.55 7.23
C LEU A 37 -6.72 -2.45 6.12
N VAL A 38 -6.31 -1.97 4.94
CA VAL A 38 -7.17 -1.88 3.74
C VAL A 38 -6.50 -2.57 2.58
N ASN A 39 -7.23 -3.52 1.97
CA ASN A 39 -6.90 -4.06 0.66
C ASN A 39 -7.97 -3.61 -0.34
N ILE A 40 -7.57 -3.06 -1.47
CA ILE A 40 -8.48 -2.56 -2.48
C ILE A 40 -8.54 -3.59 -3.61
N LEU A 41 -9.70 -4.23 -3.75
CA LEU A 41 -9.98 -5.09 -4.88
C LEU A 41 -10.77 -4.28 -5.93
N PRO A 42 -10.16 -3.91 -7.05
CA PRO A 42 -10.86 -3.16 -8.10
C PRO A 42 -12.02 -3.99 -8.68
N ASN A 43 -13.20 -3.40 -8.72
CA ASN A 43 -14.40 -4.00 -9.33
C ASN A 43 -14.40 -3.90 -10.87
N SER A 44 -13.38 -3.25 -11.45
CA SER A 44 -13.20 -3.08 -12.89
C SER A 44 -12.42 -4.25 -13.49
N SER A 45 -12.69 -4.58 -14.76
CA SER A 45 -12.06 -5.73 -15.43
C SER A 45 -10.53 -5.61 -15.39
N ARG A 46 -9.84 -6.76 -15.25
CA ARG A 46 -8.37 -6.88 -15.20
C ARG A 46 -7.65 -6.18 -16.37
N SER A 47 -8.35 -5.88 -17.47
CA SER A 47 -7.83 -5.12 -18.61
C SER A 47 -7.47 -3.67 -18.25
N LEU A 48 -8.23 -3.01 -17.37
CA LEU A 48 -7.96 -1.62 -16.98
C LEU A 48 -6.72 -1.53 -16.08
N LEU A 49 -6.50 -2.54 -15.23
CA LEU A 49 -5.34 -2.61 -14.31
C LEU A 49 -4.02 -2.84 -15.04
N ARG A 50 -4.02 -3.54 -16.18
CA ARG A 50 -2.81 -3.69 -17.01
C ARG A 50 -2.35 -2.35 -17.59
N GLY A 51 -3.29 -1.52 -18.02
CA GLY A 51 -2.99 -0.14 -18.46
C GLY A 51 -2.37 0.66 -17.33
N PHE A 52 -3.01 0.65 -16.15
CA PHE A 52 -2.49 1.33 -14.96
C PHE A 52 -1.09 0.83 -14.53
N ASN A 53 -0.82 -0.48 -14.50
CA ASN A 53 0.50 -0.98 -14.15
C ASN A 53 1.57 -0.57 -15.19
N ALA A 54 1.22 -0.53 -16.47
CA ALA A 54 2.12 -0.02 -17.50
C ALA A 54 2.40 1.48 -17.30
N ASP A 55 1.38 2.25 -16.95
CA ASP A 55 1.51 3.69 -16.70
C ASP A 55 2.30 4.01 -15.42
N ILE A 56 2.13 3.24 -14.34
CA ILE A 56 2.93 3.37 -13.11
C ILE A 56 4.40 3.09 -13.44
N LYS A 57 4.69 2.00 -14.14
CA LYS A 57 6.07 1.66 -14.50
C LYS A 57 6.73 2.74 -15.36
N LYS A 58 5.96 3.29 -16.32
CA LYS A 58 6.42 4.39 -17.17
C LYS A 58 6.65 5.68 -16.39
N PHE A 59 5.82 5.94 -15.38
CA PHE A 59 5.98 7.06 -14.47
C PHE A 59 7.22 6.89 -13.58
N GLU A 60 7.46 5.70 -13.03
CA GLU A 60 8.66 5.39 -12.24
C GLU A 60 9.94 5.52 -13.07
N GLU A 61 9.94 5.04 -14.31
CA GLU A 61 11.04 5.22 -15.27
C GLU A 61 11.30 6.71 -15.53
N TYR A 62 10.25 7.52 -15.66
CA TYR A 62 10.37 8.98 -15.83
C TYR A 62 10.92 9.69 -14.59
N MET A 63 10.52 9.28 -13.39
CA MET A 63 10.96 9.89 -12.14
C MET A 63 12.41 9.57 -11.75
N THR A 64 12.99 8.54 -12.36
CA THR A 64 14.35 8.05 -12.07
C THR A 64 15.39 8.51 -13.10
N ALA A 65 14.95 9.19 -14.16
CA ALA A 65 15.79 9.84 -15.17
C ALA A 65 16.12 11.29 -14.79
#